data_AF-A0A2V6LZ75-F1
#
_entry.id   AF-A0A2V6LZ75-F1
#
_cell.length_a   1.000
_cell.length_b   1.000
_cell.length_c   1.000
_cell.angle_alpha   90.00
_cell.angle_beta   90.00
_cell.angle_gamma   90.00
#
_symmetry.space_group_name_H-M   'P 1'
#
loop_
_entity.id
_entity.type
_entity.pdbx_description
1 polymer ?
#
loop_
_entity_poly.entity_id
_entity_poly.type
_entity_poly.pdbx_seq_one_letter_code
_entity_poly.pdbx_strand_id
1 'polypeptide(L)' 'MTATEIIEEIKRLDPKEQLGVIRFAYQLDAERRLTGKELSSLAERMINATDPAEQAVVREEIVRGFYGQRSNA' A
#
# COMPACT_ATOMS: atom_id res chain seq x y z
N MET A 1 9.52 -0.11 -22.64
CA MET A 1 8.92 -0.88 -21.54
C MET A 1 7.88 -0.01 -20.86
N THR A 2 6.61 -0.29 -21.14
CA THR A 2 5.42 0.39 -20.59
C THR A 2 4.84 -0.43 -19.44
N ALA A 3 3.96 0.17 -18.63
CA ALA A 3 3.28 -0.56 -17.55
C ALA A 3 2.50 -1.77 -18.08
N THR A 4 1.86 -1.64 -19.25
CA THR A 4 1.14 -2.74 -19.91
C THR A 4 2.08 -3.88 -20.29
N GLU A 5 3.25 -3.57 -20.85
CA GLU A 5 4.26 -4.57 -21.21
C GLU A 5 4.77 -5.30 -19.96
N ILE A 6 5.02 -4.58 -18.86
CA ILE A 6 5.46 -5.18 -17.59
C ILE A 6 4.40 -6.13 -17.01
N ILE A 7 3.11 -5.77 -17.08
CA ILE A 7 2.02 -6.60 -16.58
C ILE A 7 1.92 -7.91 -17.38
N GLU A 8 2.07 -7.84 -18.71
CA GLU A 8 2.05 -9.04 -19.56
C GLU A 8 3.23 -9.97 -19.28
N GLU A 9 4.41 -9.42 -18.98
CA GLU A 9 5.56 -10.23 -18.57
C GLU A 9 5.32 -10.88 -17.19
N ILE A 10 4.77 -10.16 -16.20
CA ILE A 10 4.43 -10.72 -14.87
C ILE A 10 3.46 -11.91 -15.00
N LYS A 11 2.46 -11.80 -15.87
CA LYS A 11 1.48 -12.89 -16.10
C LYS A 11 2.12 -14.17 -16.63
N ARG A 12 3.25 -14.06 -17.33
CA ARG A 12 3.96 -15.20 -17.94
C ARG A 12 4.97 -15.87 -17.00
N LEU A 13 5.29 -15.24 -15.87
CA LEU A 13 6.18 -15.79 -14.85
C LEU A 13 5.61 -17.07 -14.25
N ASP A 14 6.48 -17.95 -13.76
CA ASP A 14 6.05 -19.10 -13.00
C ASP A 14 5.48 -18.69 -11.61
N PRO A 15 4.69 -19.54 -10.95
CA PRO A 15 4.05 -19.19 -9.69
C PRO A 15 5.00 -18.72 -8.57
N LYS A 16 6.24 -19.24 -8.52
CA LYS A 16 7.25 -18.84 -7.53
C LYS A 16 7.74 -17.42 -7.79
N GLU A 17 7.94 -17.06 -9.04
CA GLU A 17 8.35 -15.73 -9.46
C GLU A 17 7.21 -14.71 -9.31
N GLN A 18 5.97 -15.09 -9.63
CA GLN A 18 4.79 -14.26 -9.36
C GLN A 18 4.65 -13.94 -7.86
N LEU A 19 4.87 -14.92 -6.99
CA LEU A 19 4.93 -14.68 -5.54
C LEU A 19 6.04 -13.70 -5.15
N GLY A 20 7.17 -13.71 -5.87
CA GLY A 20 8.24 -12.72 -5.71
C GLY A 20 7.77 -11.30 -6.04
N VAL A 21 7.08 -11.13 -7.17
CA VAL A 21 6.52 -9.84 -7.60
C VAL A 21 5.49 -9.32 -6.60
N ILE A 22 4.62 -10.19 -6.07
CA ILE A 22 3.64 -9.82 -5.04
C ILE A 22 4.34 -9.30 -3.78
N ARG A 23 5.35 -10.04 -3.28
CA ARG A 23 6.13 -9.61 -2.11
C ARG A 23 6.82 -8.27 -2.34
N PHE A 24 7.42 -8.09 -3.52
CA PHE A 24 8.04 -6.84 -3.91
C PHE A 24 7.03 -5.68 -3.94
N ALA A 25 5.84 -5.88 -4.49
CA ALA A 25 4.80 -4.86 -4.51
C ALA A 25 4.36 -4.45 -3.09
N TYR A 26 4.22 -5.41 -2.17
CA TYR A 26 3.95 -5.11 -0.75
C TYR A 26 5.08 -4.34 -0.10
N GLN A 27 6.35 -4.69 -0.38
CA GLN A 27 7.49 -3.96 0.15
C GLN A 27 7.58 -2.54 -0.42
N LEU A 28 7.36 -2.38 -1.73
CA LEU A 28 7.34 -1.08 -2.40
C LEU A 28 6.22 -0.19 -1.85
N ASP A 29 5.04 -0.76 -1.61
CA ASP A 29 3.92 -0.08 -0.96
C ASP A 29 4.21 0.24 0.52
N ALA A 30 5.01 -0.57 1.22
CA ALA A 30 5.44 -0.32 2.59
C ALA A 30 6.47 0.79 2.71
N GLU A 31 7.35 0.92 1.72
CA GLU A 31 8.39 1.95 1.61
C GLU A 31 7.85 3.26 1.02
N ARG A 32 6.73 3.21 0.31
CA ARG A 32 6.09 4.39 -0.28
C ARG A 32 5.50 5.28 0.80
N ARG A 33 5.97 6.53 0.84
CA ARG A 33 5.31 7.60 1.59
C ARG A 33 4.04 8.02 0.84
N LEU A 34 2.94 8.18 1.56
CA LEU A 34 1.70 8.70 0.98
C LEU A 34 1.90 10.15 0.54
N THR A 35 1.32 10.52 -0.59
CA THR A 35 1.28 11.92 -1.02
C THR A 35 0.34 12.73 -0.14
N GLY A 36 0.50 14.05 -0.10
CA GLY A 36 -0.39 14.93 0.68
C GLY A 36 -1.88 14.76 0.33
N LYS A 37 -2.20 14.49 -0.94
CA LYS A 37 -3.56 14.24 -1.41
C LYS A 37 -4.14 12.92 -0.86
N GLU A 38 -3.35 11.86 -0.81
CA GLU A 38 -3.76 10.57 -0.24
C GLU A 38 -3.96 10.69 1.27
N LEU A 39 -3.10 11.43 1.97
CA LEU A 39 -3.24 11.71 3.40
C LEU A 39 -4.51 12.52 3.71
N SER A 40 -4.83 13.53 2.90
CA SER A 40 -6.08 14.30 3.05
C SER A 40 -7.31 13.42 2.85
N SER A 41 -7.29 12.52 1.87
CA SER A 41 -8.39 11.58 1.64
C SER A 41 -8.58 10.60 2.80
N LEU A 42 -7.49 10.10 3.39
CA LEU A 42 -7.57 9.27 4.60
C LEU A 42 -8.09 10.04 5.82
N ALA A 43 -7.71 11.31 5.99
CA ALA A 43 -8.23 12.15 7.05
C ALA A 43 -9.75 12.37 6.92
N GLU A 44 -10.24 12.63 5.71
CA GLU A 44 -11.68 12.72 5.42
C GLU A 44 -12.40 11.40 5.74
N ARG A 45 -11.82 10.26 5.32
CA ARG A 45 -12.38 8.94 5.62
C ARG A 45 -12.43 8.66 7.13
N MET A 46 -11.42 9.07 7.89
CA MET A 46 -11.37 8.91 9.34
C MET A 46 -12.48 9.71 10.05
N ILE A 47 -12.78 10.92 9.58
CA ILE A 47 -13.86 11.76 10.13
C ILE A 47 -15.24 11.16 9.82
N ASN A 48 -15.40 10.58 8.64
CA ASN A 48 -16.68 10.04 8.18
C ASN A 48 -16.96 8.60 8.64
N ALA A 49 -15.93 7.87 9.08
CA ALA A 49 -16.09 6.50 9.58
C ALA A 49 -16.85 6.50 10.92
N THR A 50 -17.94 5.74 10.97
CA THR A 50 -18.76 5.54 12.19
C THR A 50 -18.46 4.22 12.88
N ASP A 51 -17.84 3.27 12.18
CA ASP A 51 -17.35 2.01 12.74
C ASP A 51 -15.96 2.21 13.39
N PRO A 52 -15.82 1.93 14.70
CA PRO A 52 -14.52 1.96 15.37
C PRO A 52 -13.46 1.05 14.73
N ALA A 53 -13.86 -0.07 14.11
CA ALA A 53 -12.92 -0.95 13.43
C ALA A 53 -12.37 -0.30 12.15
N GLU A 54 -13.23 0.36 11.37
CA GLU A 54 -12.79 1.13 10.20
C GLU A 54 -11.89 2.30 10.60
N GLN A 55 -12.22 3.02 11.68
CA GLN A 55 -11.37 4.09 12.19
C GLN A 55 -9.96 3.61 12.57
N ALA A 56 -9.84 2.40 13.13
CA ALA A 56 -8.55 1.81 13.48
C ALA A 56 -7.70 1.50 12.23
N VAL A 57 -8.31 0.94 11.18
CA VAL A 57 -7.64 0.66 9.90
C VAL A 57 -7.15 1.94 9.24
N VAL A 58 -8.01 2.96 9.14
CA VAL A 58 -7.64 4.25 8.51
C VAL A 58 -6.53 4.95 9.30
N ARG A 59 -6.56 4.85 10.65
CA ARG A 59 -5.48 5.38 11.48
C ARG A 59 -4.16 4.68 11.22
N GLU A 60 -4.16 3.36 11.07
CA GLU A 60 -2.96 2.59 10.75
C GLU A 60 -2.39 2.98 9.38
N GLU A 61 -3.24 3.16 8.37
CA GLU A 61 -2.85 3.63 7.04
C GLU A 61 -2.23 5.04 7.07
N ILE A 62 -2.79 5.97 7.86
CA ILE A 62 -2.23 7.31 8.05
C ILE A 62 -0.85 7.23 8.72
N VAL A 63 -0.72 6.48 9.81
CA VAL A 63 0.55 6.32 10.54
C VAL A 63 1.62 5.71 9.63
N ARG A 64 1.26 4.66 8.89
CA ARG A 64 2.15 4.02 7.91
C ARG A 64 2.53 4.98 6.78
N GLY A 65 1.59 5.80 6.30
CA GLY A 65 1.86 6.78 5.25
C GLY A 65 2.80 7.91 5.66
N PHE A 66 2.74 8.35 6.93
CA PHE A 66 3.62 9.38 7.48
C PHE A 66 5.01 8.85 7.87
N TYR A 67 5.06 7.66 8.47
CA TYR A 67 6.29 7.14 9.08
C TYR A 67 6.94 5.96 8.33
N GLY A 68 6.29 5.44 7.29
CA GLY A 68 6.64 4.15 6.68
C GLY A 68 6.22 2.98 7.57
N GLN A 69 6.41 1.74 7.11
CA GLN A 69 6.32 0.61 8.04
C GLN A 69 7.41 0.75 9.11
N ARG A 70 7.02 0.74 10.39
CA ARG A 70 8.00 0.55 11.47
C ARG A 70 8.68 -0.79 11.23
N SER A 71 9.96 -0.75 10.89
CA SER A 71 10.84 -1.91 11.02
C SER A 71 10.85 -2.27 12.51
N ASN A 72 10.06 -3.28 12.90
CA ASN A 72 10.28 -3.94 14.18
C ASN A 72 11.63 -4.66 14.04
N ALA A 73 12.68 -4.02 14.55
CA ALA A 73 13.98 -4.64 14.81
C ALA A 73 13.89 -5.56 16.03
#